data_AF-A0A7V9D061-F1
#
_entry.id   AF-A0A7V9D061-F1
#
_cell.length_a   1.000
_cell.length_b   1.000
_cell.length_c   1.000
_cell.angle_alpha   90.00
_cell.angle_beta   90.00
_cell.angle_gamma   90.00
#
_symmetry.space_group_name_H-M   'P 1'
#
loop_
_entity.id
_entity.type
_entity.pdbx_description
1 polymer ?
#
loop_
_entity_poly.entity_id
_entity_poly.type
_entity_poly.pdbx_seq_one_letter_code
_entity_poly.pdbx_strand_id
1 'polypeptide(L)'
;MSALQDVPYPSGAAMAIRRETFELLGGFTEKLFMYQEDLELGWRARLHGLRVVVNPAADVYHEYEFGRNPRKHYLLERNRLVFVLSSFSPRLLLLLAPVLVSAEAGMLALSLKEGWSHPA
;
A
#
# COMPACT_ATOMS: atom_id res chain seq x y z
N MET A 1 25.85 -13.55 -8.53
CA MET A 1 24.61 -13.39 -7.73
C MET A 1 24.08 -12.00 -7.98
N SER A 2 22.79 -11.83 -8.29
CA SER A 2 22.22 -10.49 -8.45
C SER A 2 22.33 -9.72 -7.13
N ALA A 3 22.69 -8.45 -7.20
CA ALA A 3 22.71 -7.59 -6.02
C ALA A 3 21.29 -7.36 -5.48
N LEU A 4 21.18 -7.17 -4.16
CA LEU A 4 19.94 -6.70 -3.53
C LEU A 4 19.63 -5.29 -4.01
N GLN A 5 18.36 -5.00 -4.29
CA GLN A 5 17.92 -3.69 -4.78
C GLN A 5 16.98 -3.05 -3.76
N ASP A 6 17.20 -1.77 -3.42
CA ASP A 6 16.31 -1.04 -2.52
C ASP A 6 14.97 -0.72 -3.20
N VAL A 7 13.89 -0.94 -2.48
CA VAL A 7 12.52 -0.67 -2.93
C VAL A 7 11.77 0.17 -1.90
N PRO A 8 10.70 0.90 -2.29
CA PRO A 8 9.91 1.68 -1.34
C PRO A 8 9.10 0.81 -0.37
N TYR A 9 8.65 -0.36 -0.81
CA TYR A 9 7.88 -1.32 -0.01
C TYR A 9 7.96 -2.73 -0.66
N PRO A 10 7.74 -3.81 0.10
CA PRO A 10 7.70 -5.17 -0.44
C PRO A 10 6.32 -5.49 -1.03
N SER A 11 6.23 -6.54 -1.83
CA SER A 11 4.93 -7.18 -2.09
C SER A 11 4.64 -8.21 -1.00
N GLY A 12 3.45 -8.14 -0.40
CA GLY A 12 2.98 -9.12 0.58
C GLY A 12 2.87 -10.55 0.04
N ALA A 13 2.83 -10.73 -1.29
CA ALA A 13 2.77 -12.04 -1.93
C ALA A 13 4.00 -12.92 -1.64
N ALA A 14 5.18 -12.32 -1.50
CA ALA A 14 6.42 -13.01 -1.22
C ALA A 14 7.39 -12.08 -0.47
N MET A 15 7.26 -12.05 0.85
CA MET A 15 8.16 -11.28 1.71
C MET A 15 8.56 -12.05 2.96
N ALA A 16 9.72 -11.70 3.51
CA ALA A 16 10.21 -12.19 4.78
C ALA A 16 10.67 -11.00 5.63
N ILE A 17 10.31 -11.02 6.92
CA ILE A 17 10.69 -10.02 7.90
C ILE A 17 11.09 -10.73 9.18
N ARG A 18 12.12 -10.24 9.87
CA ARG A 18 12.48 -10.77 11.19
C ARG A 18 11.35 -10.49 12.16
N ARG A 19 11.01 -11.47 13.01
CA ARG A 19 9.95 -11.34 14.01
C ARG A 19 10.12 -10.08 14.87
N GLU A 20 11.32 -9.86 15.40
CA GLU A 20 11.65 -8.68 16.20
C GLU A 20 11.42 -7.35 15.46
N THR A 21 11.68 -7.31 14.14
CA THR A 21 11.40 -6.14 13.31
C THR A 21 9.90 -5.96 13.08
N PHE A 22 9.17 -7.05 12.83
CA PHE A 22 7.72 -6.99 12.67
C PHE A 22 7.02 -6.50 13.95
N GLU A 23 7.45 -7.02 15.11
CA GLU A 23 6.96 -6.59 16.42
C GLU A 23 7.35 -5.13 16.73
N LEU A 24 8.59 -4.72 16.44
CA LEU A 24 9.05 -3.32 16.58
C LEU A 24 8.19 -2.35 15.78
N LEU A 25 7.82 -2.73 14.56
CA LEU A 25 6.99 -1.88 13.71
C LEU A 25 5.53 -1.86 14.19
N GLY A 26 5.07 -2.83 14.99
CA GLY A 26 3.68 -2.95 15.42
C GLY A 26 2.81 -3.82 14.51
N GLY A 27 3.42 -4.71 13.73
CA GLY A 27 2.72 -5.62 12.82
C GLY A 27 2.01 -4.93 11.65
N PHE A 28 1.00 -5.58 11.07
CA PHE A 28 0.15 -4.97 10.06
C PHE A 28 -0.90 -4.03 10.67
N THR A 29 -1.25 -2.97 9.95
CA THR A 29 -2.36 -2.10 10.33
C THR A 29 -3.69 -2.83 10.08
N GLU A 30 -4.32 -3.34 11.15
CA GLU A 30 -5.58 -4.13 11.08
C GLU A 30 -6.69 -3.43 10.29
N LYS A 31 -6.76 -2.10 10.34
CA LYS A 31 -7.76 -1.31 9.60
C LYS A 31 -7.66 -1.53 8.10
N LEU A 32 -6.48 -1.82 7.55
CA LEU A 32 -6.31 -2.04 6.10
C LEU A 32 -6.89 -3.39 5.69
N PHE A 33 -6.84 -4.40 6.56
CA PHE A 33 -7.30 -5.79 6.35
C PHE A 33 -6.63 -6.50 5.15
N MET A 34 -6.82 -5.98 3.95
CA MET A 34 -6.28 -6.47 2.68
C MET A 34 -6.04 -5.30 1.72
N TYR A 35 -4.94 -5.39 0.97
CA TYR A 35 -4.37 -4.36 0.10
C TYR A 35 -3.75 -3.16 0.84
N GLN A 36 -2.52 -2.82 0.46
CA GLN A 36 -1.69 -1.73 0.99
C GLN A 36 -1.16 -1.92 2.41
N GLU A 37 -1.49 -3.01 3.11
CA GLU A 37 -0.88 -3.35 4.40
C GLU A 37 0.62 -3.63 4.28
N ASP A 38 1.05 -4.20 3.16
CA ASP A 38 2.43 -4.44 2.80
C ASP A 38 3.17 -3.13 2.46
N LEU A 39 2.54 -2.26 1.67
CA LEU A 39 3.00 -0.91 1.37
C LEU A 39 3.22 -0.10 2.65
N GLU A 40 2.22 -0.08 3.53
CA GLU A 40 2.24 0.68 4.77
C GLU A 40 3.29 0.15 5.76
N LEU A 41 3.46 -1.17 5.86
CA LEU A 41 4.54 -1.79 6.64
C LEU A 41 5.92 -1.41 6.10
N GLY A 42 6.11 -1.45 4.78
CA GLY A 42 7.35 -1.03 4.11
C GLY A 42 7.67 0.44 4.34
N TRP A 43 6.64 1.30 4.28
CA TRP A 43 6.76 2.71 4.60
C TRP A 43 7.23 2.94 6.05
N ARG A 44 6.59 2.29 7.03
CA ARG A 44 7.02 2.35 8.44
C ARG A 44 8.46 1.85 8.61
N ALA A 45 8.83 0.75 7.96
CA ALA A 45 10.20 0.25 8.03
C ALA A 45 11.22 1.32 7.58
N ARG A 46 10.95 2.03 6.48
CA ARG A 46 11.81 3.11 5.99
C ARG A 46 11.86 4.30 6.94
N LEU A 47 10.74 4.67 7.57
CA LEU A 47 10.71 5.72 8.59
C LEU A 47 11.56 5.37 9.84
N HIS A 48 11.72 4.08 10.12
CA HIS A 48 12.62 3.56 11.16
C HIS A 48 14.09 3.42 10.70
N GLY A 49 14.44 3.90 9.50
CA GLY A 49 15.80 3.80 8.96
C GLY A 49 16.18 2.38 8.50
N LEU A 50 15.21 1.47 8.41
CA LEU A 50 15.43 0.11 7.92
C LEU A 50 15.40 0.09 6.39
N ARG A 51 16.18 -0.83 5.81
CA ARG A 51 16.16 -1.07 4.37
C ARG A 51 15.07 -2.06 4.01
N VAL A 52 14.31 -1.75 2.97
CA VAL A 52 13.41 -2.69 2.30
C VAL A 52 14.04 -3.01 0.96
N VAL A 53 14.28 -4.30 0.71
CA VAL A 53 15.02 -4.75 -0.47
C VAL A 53 14.28 -5.88 -1.18
N VAL A 54 14.49 -5.98 -2.49
CA VAL A 54 14.14 -7.16 -3.28
C VAL A 54 15.43 -7.91 -3.62
N ASN A 55 15.37 -9.24 -3.58
CA ASN A 55 16.41 -10.12 -4.09
C ASN A 55 15.95 -10.66 -5.46
N PRO A 56 16.51 -10.19 -6.59
CA PRO A 56 16.09 -10.65 -7.91
C PRO A 56 16.37 -12.14 -8.18
N ALA A 57 17.20 -12.79 -7.35
CA ALA A 57 17.45 -14.22 -7.44
C ALA A 57 16.47 -15.07 -6.61
N ALA A 58 15.64 -14.46 -5.77
CA ALA A 58 14.60 -15.15 -5.02
C ALA A 58 13.30 -15.13 -5.85
N ASP A 59 13.06 -16.21 -6.59
CA ASP A 59 11.89 -16.36 -7.45
C ASP A 59 10.81 -17.21 -6.76
N VAL A 60 9.55 -16.78 -6.87
CA VAL A 60 8.39 -17.41 -6.23
C VAL A 60 7.23 -17.41 -7.21
N TYR A 61 6.59 -18.56 -7.39
CA TYR A 61 5.35 -18.66 -8.16
C TYR A 61 4.18 -18.14 -7.33
N HIS A 62 3.55 -17.07 -7.78
CA HIS A 62 2.33 -16.51 -7.19
C HIS A 62 1.17 -16.72 -8.17
N GLU A 63 0.27 -17.64 -7.82
CA GLU A 63 -0.96 -17.82 -8.57
C GLU A 63 -1.87 -16.62 -8.35
N TYR A 64 -1.99 -15.79 -9.39
CA TYR A 64 -2.70 -14.52 -9.32
C TYR A 64 -3.70 -14.39 -10.44
N GLU A 65 -4.96 -14.16 -10.09
CA GLU A 65 -6.02 -13.86 -11.04
C GLU A 65 -6.25 -12.35 -11.09
N PHE A 66 -6.01 -11.76 -12.27
CA PHE A 66 -6.34 -10.38 -12.51
C PHE A 66 -7.86 -10.23 -12.73
N GLY A 67 -8.57 -9.87 -11.66
CA GLY A 67 -10.01 -9.59 -11.72
C GLY A 67 -10.34 -8.14 -11.33
N ARG A 68 -11.24 -7.51 -12.11
CA ARG A 68 -11.93 -6.27 -11.73
C ARG A 68 -13.08 -6.62 -10.79
N ASN A 69 -12.76 -6.79 -9.51
CA ASN A 69 -13.74 -7.03 -8.46
C ASN A 69 -14.10 -5.69 -7.79
N PRO A 70 -15.39 -5.27 -7.74
CA PRO A 70 -15.81 -4.05 -7.06
C PRO A 70 -15.29 -3.93 -5.62
N ARG A 71 -15.29 -5.04 -4.86
CA ARG A 71 -14.77 -5.07 -3.49
C ARG A 71 -13.27 -4.82 -3.43
N LYS A 72 -12.51 -5.34 -4.40
CA LYS A 72 -11.06 -5.11 -4.51
C LYS A 72 -10.77 -3.64 -4.78
N HIS A 73 -11.46 -3.03 -5.73
CA HIS A 73 -11.32 -1.60 -6.03
C HIS A 73 -11.70 -0.73 -4.84
N TYR A 74 -12.82 -1.02 -4.19
CA TYR A 74 -13.24 -0.34 -2.97
C TYR A 74 -12.13 -0.38 -1.89
N LEU A 75 -11.60 -1.58 -1.59
CA LEU A 75 -10.55 -1.73 -0.57
C LEU A 75 -9.26 -1.01 -0.96
N LEU A 76 -8.81 -1.13 -2.22
CA LEU A 76 -7.62 -0.43 -2.72
C LEU A 76 -7.73 1.10 -2.55
N GLU A 77 -8.85 1.68 -2.98
CA GLU A 77 -9.02 3.14 -2.92
C GLU A 77 -9.25 3.65 -1.50
N ARG A 78 -10.07 2.94 -0.72
CA ARG A 78 -10.30 3.26 0.69
C ARG A 78 -8.99 3.19 1.47
N ASN A 79 -8.16 2.17 1.24
CA ASN A 79 -6.86 2.03 1.91
C ASN A 79 -5.84 3.05 1.42
N ARG A 80 -5.85 3.42 0.12
CA ARG A 80 -5.02 4.52 -0.42
C ARG A 80 -5.28 5.81 0.33
N LEU A 81 -6.54 6.15 0.52
CA LEU A 81 -6.96 7.34 1.26
C LEU A 81 -6.51 7.28 2.72
N VAL A 82 -6.72 6.14 3.39
CA VAL A 82 -6.24 5.94 4.77
C VAL A 82 -4.74 6.16 4.85
N PHE A 83 -3.95 5.58 3.94
CA PHE A 83 -2.50 5.72 3.92
C PHE A 83 -2.06 7.18 3.71
N VAL A 84 -2.60 7.86 2.69
CA VAL A 84 -2.24 9.27 2.40
C VAL A 84 -2.56 10.16 3.60
N LEU A 85 -3.76 10.02 4.17
CA LEU A 85 -4.23 10.87 5.27
C LEU A 85 -3.53 10.57 6.61
N SER A 86 -3.05 9.33 6.82
CA SER A 86 -2.35 8.95 8.06
C SER A 86 -0.83 9.14 7.98
N SER A 87 -0.25 9.03 6.79
CA SER A 87 1.21 8.97 6.61
C SER A 87 1.83 10.31 6.21
N PHE A 88 1.07 11.21 5.59
CA PHE A 88 1.59 12.49 5.14
C PHE A 88 1.41 13.54 6.24
N SER A 89 2.42 14.39 6.42
CA SER A 89 2.30 15.51 7.36
C SER A 89 1.21 16.49 6.90
N PRO A 90 0.54 17.21 7.82
CA PRO A 90 -0.48 18.20 7.45
C PRO A 90 0.01 19.27 6.47
N ARG A 91 1.30 19.66 6.55
CA ARG A 91 1.92 20.61 5.62
C ARG A 91 2.02 20.04 4.21
N LEU A 92 2.41 18.78 4.08
CA LEU A 92 2.50 18.09 2.79
C LEU A 92 1.10 17.90 2.19
N LEU A 93 0.12 17.52 3.02
CA LEU A 93 -1.28 17.42 2.59
C LEU A 93 -1.81 18.75 2.06
N LEU A 94 -1.54 19.86 2.75
CA LEU A 94 -1.94 21.19 2.30
C LEU A 94 -1.26 21.58 0.98
N LEU A 95 0.05 21.32 0.87
CA LEU A 95 0.82 21.59 -0.35
C LEU A 95 0.29 20.80 -1.55
N LEU A 96 -0.06 19.53 -1.33
CA LEU A 96 -0.56 18.64 -2.37
C LEU A 96 -2.08 18.71 -2.55
N ALA A 97 -2.80 19.48 -1.74
CA ALA A 97 -4.26 19.50 -1.70
C ALA A 97 -4.90 19.72 -3.10
N PRO A 98 -4.43 20.63 -3.96
CA PRO A 98 -5.03 20.82 -5.28
C PRO A 98 -4.97 19.56 -6.16
N VAL A 99 -3.83 18.85 -6.13
CA VAL A 99 -3.63 17.63 -6.90
C VAL A 99 -4.41 16.47 -6.30
N LEU A 100 -4.38 16.32 -4.97
CA LEU A 100 -5.11 15.28 -4.27
C LEU A 100 -6.63 15.44 -4.48
N VAL A 101 -7.19 16.63 -4.28
CA VAL A 101 -8.63 16.89 -4.50
C VAL A 101 -9.04 16.60 -5.95
N SER A 102 -8.19 16.99 -6.91
CA SER A 102 -8.45 16.71 -8.33
C SER A 102 -8.42 15.21 -8.64
N ALA A 103 -7.47 14.47 -8.05
CA ALA A 103 -7.40 13.01 -8.16
C ALA A 103 -8.61 12.34 -7.51
N GLU A 104 -9.03 12.77 -6.32
CA GLU A 104 -10.19 12.22 -5.63
C GLU A 104 -11.49 12.48 -6.38
N ALA A 105 -11.65 13.67 -6.99
CA ALA A 105 -12.81 13.95 -7.84
C ALA A 105 -12.86 13.00 -9.06
N GLY A 106 -11.71 12.73 -9.70
CA GLY A 106 -11.60 11.78 -10.79
C GLY A 106 -11.90 10.34 -10.36
N MET A 107 -11.35 9.89 -9.23
CA MET A 107 -11.59 8.55 -8.70
C MET A 107 -13.02 8.35 -8.24
N LEU A 108 -13.67 9.37 -7.66
CA LEU A 108 -15.09 9.32 -7.32
C LEU A 108 -15.97 9.22 -8.57
N ALA A 109 -15.69 10.00 -9.61
CA ALA A 109 -16.43 9.91 -10.86
C ALA A 109 -16.29 8.51 -11.51
N LEU A 110 -15.09 7.92 -11.47
CA LEU A 110 -14.85 6.57 -11.96
C LEU A 110 -15.55 5.51 -11.11
N SER A 111 -15.53 5.65 -9.77
CA SER A 111 -16.13 4.70 -8.85
C SER A 111 -17.65 4.62 -8.99
N LEU A 112 -18.30 5.77 -9.21
CA LEU A 112 -19.72 5.85 -9.49
C LEU A 112 -20.06 5.24 -10.86
N LYS A 113 -19.21 5.47 -11.88
CA LYS A 113 -19.39 4.91 -13.23
C LYS A 113 -19.23 3.38 -13.26
N GLU A 114 -18.28 2.85 -12.50
CA GLU A 114 -17.92 1.42 -12.50
C GLU A 114 -18.56 0.63 -11.34
N GLY A 115 -19.30 1.30 -10.44
CA GLY A 115 -20.14 0.65 -9.42
C GLY A 115 -19.40 0.13 -8.18
N TRP A 116 -18.29 0.74 -7.78
CA TRP A 116 -17.50 0.33 -6.61
C TRP A 116 -17.34 1.42 -5.54
N SER A 117 -18.23 2.42 -5.53
CA SER A 117 -18.21 3.53 -4.57
C SER A 117 -18.55 3.12 -3.12
N HIS A 118 -19.13 1.94 -2.91
CA HIS A 118 -19.57 1.43 -1.61
C HIS A 118 -19.17 -0.04 -1.45
N PRO A 119 -19.00 -0.52 -0.20
CA PRO A 119 -18.85 -1.95 0.03
C PRO A 119 -20.14 -2.66 -0.41
N ALA A 120 -19.98 -3.65 -1.29
CA ALA A 120 -21.07 -4.57 -1.68
C ALA A 120 -21.50 -5.44 -0.50
#